data_AF-A0A6B2XR19-F1
#
_entry.id   AF-A0A6B2XR19-F1
#
_cell.length_a   1.000
_cell.length_b   1.000
_cell.length_c   1.000
_cell.angle_alpha   90.00
_cell.angle_beta   90.00
_cell.angle_gamma   90.00
#
_symmetry.space_group_name_H-M   'P 1'
#
loop_
_entity.id
_entity.type
_entity.pdbx_description
1 polymer ?
#
loop_
_entity_poly.entity_id
_entity_poly.type
_entity_poly.pdbx_seq_one_letter_code
_entity_poly.pdbx_strand_id
1 'polypeptide(L)'
;MDLEVRHLRMIVVVAESGSVTKAAASLGLAQPALTAQLNRIDRALGGCVFTRDRLGARPTELGELVLRHARVVLPAMSALVDDARRHVSDRATTGAVRVGTVSSAIGGLFANRLHVAVPAA
;
A
#
# COMPACT_ATOMS: atom_id res chain seq x y z
N MET A 1 -0.18 -20.69 11.63
CA MET A 1 -0.76 -19.56 10.87
C MET A 1 0.42 -18.74 10.43
N ASP A 2 0.57 -18.55 9.13
CA ASP A 2 1.68 -17.76 8.60
C ASP A 2 1.33 -16.27 8.68
N LEU A 3 2.31 -15.47 9.10
CA LEU A 3 2.14 -14.02 9.21
C LEU A 3 2.14 -13.42 7.81
N GLU A 4 1.10 -12.64 7.47
CA GLU A 4 0.93 -12.03 6.16
C GLU A 4 1.04 -10.50 6.22
N VAL A 5 1.29 -9.87 5.07
CA VAL A 5 1.40 -8.40 4.94
C VAL A 5 0.14 -7.69 5.45
N ARG A 6 -1.06 -8.27 5.27
CA ARG A 6 -2.31 -7.71 5.81
C ARG A 6 -2.32 -7.65 7.34
N HIS A 7 -1.69 -8.61 8.02
CA HIS A 7 -1.58 -8.62 9.48
C HIS A 7 -0.70 -7.47 9.96
N LEU A 8 0.41 -7.18 9.26
CA LEU A 8 1.25 -6.02 9.56
C LEU A 8 0.49 -4.70 9.40
N ARG A 9 -0.33 -4.55 8.34
CA ARG A 9 -1.19 -3.37 8.17
C ARG A 9 -2.19 -3.23 9.31
N MET A 10 -2.83 -4.32 9.75
CA MET A 10 -3.76 -4.28 10.88
C MET A 10 -3.07 -3.78 12.17
N ILE A 11 -1.88 -4.28 12.47
CA ILE A 11 -1.10 -3.85 13.64
C ILE A 11 -0.77 -2.36 13.55
N VAL A 12 -0.29 -1.88 12.40
CA VAL A 12 0.00 -0.45 12.19
C VAL A 12 -1.24 0.40 12.43
N VAL A 13 -2.38 0.04 11.84
CA VAL A 13 -3.63 0.80 11.99
C VAL A 13 -4.13 0.81 13.44
N VAL A 14 -3.99 -0.30 14.17
CA VAL A 14 -4.34 -0.35 15.61
C VAL A 14 -3.44 0.56 16.43
N ALA A 15 -2.14 0.56 16.16
CA ALA A 15 -1.19 1.42 16.85
C ALA A 15 -1.45 2.91 16.58
N GLU A 16 -1.70 3.28 15.32
CA GLU A 16 -2.03 4.66 14.92
C GLU A 16 -3.37 5.13 15.50
N SER A 17 -4.35 4.24 15.57
CA SER A 17 -5.68 4.57 16.09
C SER A 17 -5.74 4.65 17.62
N GLY A 18 -4.79 4.01 18.31
CA GLY A 18 -4.81 3.82 19.77
C GLY A 18 -6.04 3.06 20.29
N SER A 19 -6.85 2.46 19.41
CA SER A 19 -8.12 1.84 19.75
C SER A 19 -8.47 0.77 18.73
N VAL A 20 -8.73 -0.45 19.20
CA VAL A 20 -9.17 -1.57 18.35
C VAL A 20 -10.51 -1.26 17.69
N THR A 21 -11.42 -0.55 18.37
CA THR A 21 -12.73 -0.18 17.81
C THR A 21 -12.57 0.81 16.66
N LYS A 22 -11.77 1.88 16.84
CA LYS A 22 -11.52 2.86 15.78
C LYS A 22 -10.79 2.23 14.59
N ALA A 23 -9.79 1.40 14.87
CA ALA A 23 -9.05 0.66 13.85
C ALA A 23 -9.94 -0.31 13.06
N ALA A 24 -10.87 -1.00 13.72
CA ALA A 24 -11.82 -1.88 13.04
C ALA A 24 -12.71 -1.07 12.08
N ALA A 25 -13.21 0.09 12.54
CA ALA A 25 -14.02 0.98 11.71
C ALA A 25 -13.23 1.49 10.48
N SER A 26 -11.98 1.91 10.64
CA SER A 26 -11.15 2.37 9.52
C SER A 26 -10.77 1.27 8.54
N LEU A 27 -10.72 0.01 9.00
CA LEU A 27 -10.47 -1.17 8.17
C LEU A 27 -11.76 -1.74 7.55
N GLY A 28 -12.94 -1.19 7.84
CA GLY A 28 -14.22 -1.73 7.37
C GLY A 28 -14.56 -3.10 7.98
N LEU A 29 -14.08 -3.38 9.18
CA LEU A 29 -14.27 -4.65 9.88
C LEU A 29 -15.14 -4.48 11.12
N ALA A 30 -15.84 -5.55 11.50
CA ALA A 30 -16.42 -5.63 12.83
C ALA A 30 -15.32 -5.73 13.90
N GLN A 31 -15.46 -5.02 15.02
CA GLN A 31 -14.48 -5.03 16.12
C GLN A 31 -14.17 -6.44 16.68
N PRO A 32 -15.13 -7.38 16.80
CA PRO A 32 -14.83 -8.76 17.15
C PRO A 32 -13.94 -9.48 16.13
N ALA A 33 -14.08 -9.17 14.84
CA ALA A 33 -13.26 -9.77 13.79
C ALA A 33 -11.81 -9.30 13.88
N LEU A 34 -11.57 -8.01 14.10
CA LEU A 34 -10.22 -7.49 14.31
C LEU A 34 -9.58 -8.04 15.58
N THR A 35 -10.36 -8.14 16.67
CA THR A 35 -9.90 -8.76 17.92
C THR A 35 -9.49 -10.22 17.71
N ALA A 36 -10.29 -10.99 16.98
CA ALA A 36 -9.95 -12.38 16.66
C ALA A 36 -8.67 -12.48 15.81
N GLN A 37 -8.44 -11.55 14.88
CA GLN A 37 -7.20 -11.51 14.11
C GLN A 37 -5.99 -11.16 14.97
N LEU A 38 -6.08 -10.16 15.85
CA LEU A 38 -4.99 -9.82 16.78
C LEU A 38 -4.64 -11.03 17.67
N ASN A 39 -5.64 -11.74 18.21
CA ASN A 39 -5.37 -12.93 19.01
C ASN A 39 -4.68 -14.05 18.20
N ARG A 40 -4.96 -14.17 16.89
CA ARG A 40 -4.24 -15.14 16.04
C ARG A 40 -2.80 -14.70 15.79
N ILE A 41 -2.59 -13.41 15.56
CA ILE A 41 -1.26 -12.80 15.40
C ILE A 41 -0.44 -13.03 16.68
N ASP A 42 -1.00 -12.73 17.84
CA ASP A 42 -0.34 -12.91 19.13
C ASP A 42 0.12 -14.37 19.33
N ARG A 43 -0.73 -15.34 18.97
CA ARG A 43 -0.37 -16.76 19.01
C ARG A 43 0.74 -17.13 18.03
N ALA A 44 0.72 -16.56 16.83
CA ALA A 44 1.77 -16.81 15.84
C ALA A 44 3.13 -16.21 16.26
N LEU A 45 3.11 -15.09 16.99
CA LEU A 45 4.30 -14.41 17.48
C LEU A 45 4.77 -14.86 18.86
N GLY A 46 3.96 -15.68 19.56
CA GLY A 46 4.27 -16.17 20.90
C GLY A 46 4.07 -15.14 22.02
N GLY A 47 3.39 -14.02 21.75
CA GLY A 47 3.18 -12.96 22.74
C GLY A 47 2.21 -11.89 22.27
N CYS A 48 1.67 -11.11 23.23
CA CYS A 48 0.74 -10.03 22.94
C CYS A 48 1.46 -8.86 22.26
N VAL A 49 0.96 -8.41 21.11
CA VAL A 49 1.46 -7.23 20.38
C VAL A 49 0.94 -5.93 21.01
N PHE A 50 -0.21 -5.97 21.67
CA PHE A 50 -0.81 -4.81 22.35
C PHE A 50 -1.20 -5.12 23.79
N THR A 51 -1.01 -4.16 24.69
CA THR A 51 -1.71 -4.12 25.97
C THR A 51 -3.05 -3.40 25.80
N ARG A 52 -4.05 -3.86 26.56
CA ARG A 52 -5.37 -3.22 26.65
C ARG A 52 -5.50 -2.59 28.03
N ASP A 53 -5.65 -1.27 28.06
CA ASP A 53 -5.88 -0.51 29.28
C ASP A 53 -7.10 0.43 29.10
N ARG A 54 -7.41 1.22 30.13
CA ARG A 54 -8.48 2.24 30.03
C ARG A 54 -8.19 3.34 29.01
N LEU A 55 -6.94 3.49 28.57
CA LEU A 55 -6.49 4.49 27.61
C LEU A 55 -6.56 3.98 26.16
N GLY A 56 -6.73 2.67 25.96
CA GLY A 56 -6.97 2.06 24.66
C GLY A 56 -6.03 0.89 24.37
N ALA A 57 -5.51 0.85 23.15
CA ALA A 57 -4.56 -0.15 22.69
C ALA A 57 -3.17 0.48 22.59
N ARG A 58 -2.22 0.00 23.40
CA ARG A 58 -0.82 0.44 23.38
C ARG A 58 0.08 -0.71 22.95
N PRO A 59 1.06 -0.50 22.06
CA PRO A 59 2.01 -1.54 21.69
C PRO A 59 2.78 -2.04 22.92
N THR A 60 3.04 -3.34 22.97
CA THR A 60 4.02 -3.92 23.91
C THR A 60 5.44 -3.76 23.36
N GLU A 61 6.48 -4.19 24.08
CA GLU A 61 7.84 -4.23 23.52
C GLU A 61 7.93 -5.10 22.25
N LEU A 62 7.24 -6.24 22.25
CA LEU A 62 7.07 -7.09 21.07
C LEU A 62 6.33 -6.34 19.97
N GLY A 63 5.25 -5.62 20.32
CA GLY A 63 4.50 -4.82 19.38
C GLY A 63 5.34 -3.71 18.72
N GLU A 64 6.17 -3.02 19.50
CA GLU A 64 7.09 -2.00 18.98
C GLU A 64 8.13 -2.62 18.05
N LEU A 65 8.66 -3.80 18.37
CA LEU A 65 9.55 -4.53 17.47
C LEU A 65 8.87 -4.85 16.14
N VAL A 66 7.64 -5.40 16.18
CA VAL A 66 6.86 -5.70 14.97
C VAL A 66 6.57 -4.44 14.17
N LEU A 67 6.19 -3.33 14.83
CA LEU A 67 5.91 -2.05 14.19
C LEU A 67 7.15 -1.48 13.48
N ARG A 68 8.34 -1.58 14.07
CA ARG A 68 9.59 -1.17 13.41
C ARG A 68 9.81 -1.94 12.09
N HIS A 69 9.61 -3.26 12.10
CA HIS A 69 9.73 -4.05 10.88
C HIS A 69 8.61 -3.77 9.87
N ALA A 70 7.36 -3.57 10.34
CA ALA A 70 6.23 -3.24 9.47
C ALA A 70 6.46 -1.92 8.71
N ARG A 71 7.07 -0.92 9.36
CA ARG A 71 7.44 0.37 8.73
C ARG A 71 8.46 0.23 7.59
N VAL A 72 9.21 -0.86 7.53
CA VAL A 72 10.16 -1.16 6.43
C VAL A 72 9.49 -2.02 5.36
N VAL A 73 8.80 -3.08 5.78
CA VAL A 73 8.19 -4.06 4.85
C VAL A 73 7.04 -3.46 4.06
N LEU A 74 6.14 -2.69 4.70
CA LEU A 74 4.94 -2.19 4.04
C LEU A 74 5.27 -1.22 2.88
N PRO A 75 6.18 -0.24 3.02
CA PRO A 75 6.59 0.59 1.89
C PRO A 75 7.30 -0.20 0.80
N ALA A 76 8.17 -1.15 1.15
CA ALA A 76 8.86 -1.99 0.17
C ALA A 76 7.88 -2.82 -0.67
N MET A 77 6.84 -3.36 -0.05
CA MET A 77 5.78 -4.08 -0.77
C MET A 77 4.98 -3.17 -1.70
N SER A 78 4.69 -1.93 -1.29
CA SER A 78 4.03 -0.95 -2.15
C SER A 78 4.91 -0.58 -3.35
N ALA A 79 6.19 -0.30 -3.11
CA ALA A 79 7.16 0.01 -4.15
C ALA A 79 7.28 -1.12 -5.18
N LEU A 80 7.38 -2.38 -4.71
CA LEU A 80 7.41 -3.55 -5.59
C LEU A 80 6.20 -3.61 -6.53
N VAL A 81 4.98 -3.37 -6.00
CA VAL A 81 3.76 -3.38 -6.81
C VAL A 81 3.76 -2.23 -7.81
N ASP A 82 4.18 -1.05 -7.41
CA ASP A 82 4.23 0.12 -8.28
C ASP A 82 5.27 -0.04 -9.40
N ASP A 83 6.44 -0.56 -9.09
CA ASP A 83 7.52 -0.81 -10.06
C ASP A 83 7.11 -1.91 -11.06
N ALA A 84 6.46 -2.98 -10.59
CA ALA A 84 5.91 -4.01 -11.47
C ALA A 84 4.85 -3.46 -12.42
N ARG A 85 3.96 -2.58 -11.93
CA ARG A 85 2.94 -1.91 -12.77
C ARG A 85 3.59 -1.02 -13.81
N ARG A 86 4.58 -0.20 -13.42
CA ARG A 86 5.34 0.66 -14.34
C ARG A 86 6.03 -0.14 -15.43
N HIS A 87 6.67 -1.26 -15.07
CA HIS A 87 7.34 -2.13 -16.03
C HIS A 87 6.39 -2.71 -17.08
N VAL A 88 5.16 -3.06 -16.69
CA VAL A 88 4.12 -3.52 -17.64
C VAL A 88 3.62 -2.36 -18.51
N SER A 89 3.37 -1.19 -17.91
CA SER A 89 2.93 0.01 -18.63
C SER A 89 3.96 0.49 -19.64
N ASP A 90 5.24 0.54 -19.29
CA ASP A 90 6.30 0.96 -20.22
C ASP A 90 6.39 0.02 -21.43
N ARG A 91 6.18 -1.30 -21.24
CA ARG A 91 6.07 -2.27 -22.33
C ARG A 91 4.80 -2.14 -23.17
N ALA A 92 3.71 -1.66 -22.59
CA ALA A 92 2.49 -1.33 -23.34
C ALA A 92 2.63 0.02 -24.08
N THR A 93 3.56 0.88 -23.65
CA THR A 93 3.77 2.24 -24.18
C THR A 93 4.95 2.32 -25.16
N THR A 94 5.70 1.23 -25.39
CA THR A 94 6.70 1.09 -26.46
C THR A 94 6.12 1.08 -27.88
N GLY A 95 5.03 1.81 -28.14
CA GLY A 95 4.50 1.95 -29.50
C GLY A 95 3.44 3.02 -29.77
N ALA A 96 2.92 3.75 -28.77
CA ALA A 96 1.89 4.74 -29.07
C ALA A 96 1.87 5.94 -28.09
N VAL A 97 2.20 7.12 -28.61
CA VAL A 97 1.97 8.41 -27.95
C VAL A 97 0.65 8.98 -28.49
N ARG A 98 -0.33 9.25 -27.61
CA ARG A 98 -1.59 9.89 -27.98
C ARG A 98 -1.45 11.41 -27.83
N VAL A 99 -1.54 12.14 -28.94
CA VAL A 99 -1.50 13.61 -28.97
C VAL A 99 -2.90 14.14 -29.27
N GLY A 100 -3.45 14.97 -28.38
CA GLY A 100 -4.69 15.71 -28.61
C GLY A 100 -4.39 17.17 -28.98
N THR A 101 -5.04 17.68 -30.03
CA THR A 101 -4.93 19.09 -30.43
C THR A 101 -6.32 19.67 -30.67
N VAL A 102 -6.50 20.96 -30.39
CA VAL A 102 -7.63 21.73 -30.91
C VAL A 102 -7.41 21.97 -32.42
N SER A 103 -8.49 22.05 -33.21
CA SER A 103 -8.45 22.26 -34.68
C SER A 103 -7.73 23.56 -35.02
N SER A 104 -6.42 23.50 -35.09
CA SER A 104 -5.52 24.62 -35.28
C SER A 104 -4.36 24.18 -36.14
N ALA A 105 -3.81 25.10 -36.93
CA ALA A 105 -2.67 24.83 -37.80
C ALA A 105 -1.44 24.31 -37.03
N ILE A 106 -1.32 24.67 -35.75
CA ILE A 106 -0.22 24.26 -34.85
C ILE A 106 -0.26 22.75 -34.59
N GLY A 107 -1.45 22.16 -34.45
CA GLY A 107 -1.62 20.72 -34.24
C GLY A 107 -1.07 19.89 -35.40
N GLY A 108 -1.37 20.30 -36.64
CA GLY A 108 -0.87 19.62 -37.84
C GLY A 108 0.65 19.77 -38.02
N LEU A 109 1.19 20.96 -37.75
CA LEU A 109 2.64 21.21 -37.83
C LEU A 109 3.42 20.41 -36.78
N PHE A 110 2.89 20.29 -35.57
CA PHE A 110 3.51 19.52 -34.48
C PHE A 110 3.52 18.02 -34.80
N ALA A 111 2.42 17.45 -35.29
CA ALA A 111 2.36 16.05 -35.69
C ALA A 111 3.37 15.72 -36.80
N ASN A 112 3.50 16.59 -37.80
CA ASN A 112 4.47 16.41 -38.89
C ASN A 112 5.92 16.46 -38.37
N ARG A 113 6.23 17.41 -37.48
CA ARG A 113 7.57 17.50 -36.86
C ARG A 113 7.89 16.30 -35.99
N LEU A 114 6.91 15.75 -35.27
CA LEU A 114 7.08 14.58 -34.41
C LEU A 114 7.36 13.31 -35.23
N HIS A 115 6.72 13.17 -36.39
CA HIS A 115 6.96 12.07 -37.33
C HIS A 115 8.38 12.10 -37.93
N VAL A 116 8.92 13.30 -38.20
CA VAL A 116 10.29 13.45 -38.73
C VAL A 116 11.36 13.28 -37.63
N ALA A 117 11.06 13.70 -36.40
CA ALA A 117 12.01 13.63 -35.28
C ALA A 117 12.11 12.23 -34.65
N VAL A 118 11.10 11.38 -34.84
CA VAL A 118 11.11 9.97 -34.43
C VAL A 118 10.87 9.11 -35.67
N PRO A 119 11.90 8.86 -36.49
CA PRO A 119 11.79 7.88 -37.55
C PRO A 119 11.52 6.53 -36.88
N ALA A 120 10.44 5.87 -37.29
CA ALA A 120 9.87 4.73 -36.61
C ALA A 120 10.89 3.66 -36.18
N ALA A 121 10.61 3.05 -35.03
CA ALA A 121 10.97 1.67 -34.76
C ALA A 121 10.50 0.75 -35.90
#